data_AF-A0A8H7ZFL5-F1
#
_entry.id   AF-A0A8H7ZFL5-F1
#
_cell.length_a   1.000
_cell.length_b   1.000
_cell.length_c   1.000
_cell.angle_alpha   90.00
_cell.angle_beta   90.00
_cell.angle_gamma   90.00
#
_symmetry.space_group_name_H-M   'P 1'
#
loop_
_entity.id
_entity.type
_entity.pdbx_description
1 polymer ?
#
loop_
_entity_poly.entity_id
_entity_poly.type
_entity_poly.pdbx_seq_one_letter_code
_entity_poly.pdbx_strand_id
1 'polypeptide(L)'
;MDKTYYFVQPKKRLGNLSIHDSEVPFVSLFNGKEPIANVKFRFELYQKIWASQLEKIHSILNNANDELFNDLIRFINEPASTKLSIGYIQLTSNNANNLRILSEFYECVPFNLIKLNSKNCQHIRGTLREIIRQFEEHHKLKGDYLGYDLDVMRDWYNENDDATTVIVIEDTNLFNHQLLNQLIMLLQSMPVKLLLALSCDTVSSWVNNNLRNDLRLNLDGYKFKSNDNKSLGYIILNNLFLTPELTDENPLLINSTLSTIILNRFENSNNSIDTLISEIKLCYMIFFYQSPLSILIAKFDSSSLYIDGLRKTPSFKRHMEIKQSQKDPIVKQMLEDDSKVAMLFHECKKQYQKHKLAVMNAINVVYQLHPDKPKEKFQLYKLLVNNKLLNSKYFHDCLDLSKYSDEVVNRIVSHLTDNCHESVGNITDTYLIELKKGLSTNTTSSLEAYFENPILTTPLEYMVFNEVFSLNGGTVYAKFDKQPLFEENFENLMINLLRPNLRQTLEMSLDNCELYLANPLVNKEHLNNEHPLVCAMFKVYKEAPASINLYDFYQAFTASLNKPNDVDEDEWKKITYSWFIQNCFEFMHMGILQMKRTSEYVEKAIWKGV
;
A
#
# COMPACT_ATOMS: atom_id res chain seq x y z
N MET A 1 -35.10 -21.51 17.85
CA MET A 1 -34.28 -20.31 17.63
C MET A 1 -32.83 -20.75 17.69
N ASP A 2 -32.19 -20.84 16.53
CA ASP A 2 -30.77 -21.14 16.46
C ASP A 2 -29.97 -19.99 17.06
N LYS A 3 -28.91 -20.30 17.80
CA LYS A 3 -28.06 -19.27 18.43
C LYS A 3 -27.30 -18.49 17.36
N THR A 4 -27.30 -17.16 17.48
CA THR A 4 -26.60 -16.25 16.56
C THR A 4 -25.08 -16.22 16.77
N TYR A 5 -24.59 -16.64 17.93
CA TYR A 5 -23.16 -16.75 18.24
C TYR A 5 -22.86 -18.00 19.07
N TYR A 6 -21.72 -18.62 18.78
CA TYR A 6 -21.19 -19.75 19.53
C TYR A 6 -19.70 -19.52 19.79
N PHE A 7 -19.23 -19.89 20.98
CA PHE A 7 -17.82 -19.82 21.34
C PHE A 7 -17.26 -21.23 21.39
N VAL A 8 -16.34 -21.55 20.49
CA VAL A 8 -15.68 -22.86 20.44
C VAL A 8 -14.33 -22.76 21.13
N GLN A 9 -14.16 -23.48 22.24
CA GLN A 9 -12.84 -23.76 22.81
C GLN A 9 -12.41 -25.16 22.38
N PRO A 10 -11.66 -25.30 21.27
CA PRO A 10 -11.19 -26.62 20.84
C PRO A 10 -10.23 -27.18 21.89
N LYS A 11 -10.50 -28.40 22.38
CA LYS A 11 -9.52 -29.14 23.20
C LYS A 11 -8.30 -29.42 22.33
N LYS A 12 -7.10 -28.95 22.73
CA LYS A 12 -5.84 -29.25 22.03
C LYS A 12 -5.71 -30.78 21.89
N ARG A 13 -5.79 -31.29 20.66
CA ARG A 13 -5.48 -32.71 20.38
C ARG A 13 -3.98 -32.90 20.55
N LEU A 14 -3.58 -33.62 21.59
CA LEU A 14 -2.18 -33.94 21.95
C LEU A 14 -1.56 -35.03 21.06
N GLY A 15 -2.02 -35.24 19.82
CA GLY A 15 -1.52 -36.34 19.00
C GLY A 15 -1.86 -36.23 17.51
N ASN A 16 -0.80 -36.15 16.72
CA ASN A 16 -0.61 -36.62 15.34
C ASN A 16 -1.58 -36.16 14.24
N LEU A 17 -1.09 -35.19 13.44
CA LEU A 17 -1.05 -35.24 11.97
C LEU A 17 0.06 -34.28 11.51
N SER A 18 1.31 -34.74 11.59
CA SER A 18 2.51 -34.04 11.13
C SER A 18 2.58 -34.05 9.60
N ILE A 19 1.86 -33.13 8.96
CA ILE A 19 2.26 -32.61 7.64
C ILE A 19 2.87 -31.20 7.80
N HIS A 20 2.60 -30.53 8.93
CA HIS A 20 3.20 -29.26 9.32
C HIS A 20 3.63 -29.33 10.78
N ASP A 21 4.95 -29.27 11.05
CA ASP A 21 5.43 -28.90 12.39
C ASP A 21 4.99 -27.46 12.66
N SER A 22 4.08 -27.28 13.62
CA SER A 22 3.23 -26.09 13.79
C SER A 22 3.94 -24.85 14.37
N GLU A 23 5.26 -24.71 14.23
CA GLU A 23 6.00 -23.55 14.73
C GLU A 23 6.07 -22.40 13.72
N VAL A 24 5.99 -22.69 12.42
CA VAL A 24 6.10 -21.68 11.35
C VAL A 24 4.95 -21.77 10.35
N PRO A 25 4.44 -20.62 9.85
CA PRO A 25 3.32 -20.59 8.91
C PRO A 25 3.72 -20.93 7.46
N PHE A 26 5.00 -21.19 7.20
CA PHE A 26 5.52 -21.47 5.85
C PHE A 26 5.36 -22.95 5.49
N VAL A 27 5.00 -23.19 4.23
CA VAL A 27 4.90 -24.54 3.66
C VAL A 27 6.23 -24.99 3.08
N SER A 28 6.48 -26.30 3.12
CA SER A 28 7.60 -26.92 2.40
C SER A 28 7.37 -26.82 0.90
N LEU A 29 8.30 -26.19 0.18
CA LEU A 29 8.24 -26.07 -1.27
C LEU A 29 8.93 -27.27 -1.96
N PHE A 30 9.11 -27.20 -3.27
CA PHE A 30 9.59 -28.30 -4.12
C PHE A 30 8.75 -29.58 -4.02
N ASN A 31 7.42 -29.46 -3.96
CA ASN A 31 6.49 -30.56 -3.75
C ASN A 31 6.79 -31.36 -2.46
N GLY A 32 7.15 -30.67 -1.37
CA GLY A 32 7.43 -31.29 -0.07
C GLY A 32 8.86 -31.81 0.10
N LYS A 33 9.78 -31.49 -0.82
CA LYS A 33 11.19 -31.92 -0.75
C LYS A 33 12.10 -30.94 -0.02
N GLU A 34 11.60 -29.76 0.34
CA GLU A 34 12.37 -28.75 1.05
C GLU A 34 12.60 -29.17 2.51
N PRO A 35 13.85 -29.17 3.02
CA PRO A 35 14.12 -29.48 4.41
C PRO A 35 13.42 -28.51 5.37
N ILE A 36 12.86 -29.01 6.47
CA ILE A 36 12.15 -28.19 7.47
C ILE A 36 13.06 -27.11 8.06
N ALA A 37 14.36 -27.40 8.24
CA ALA A 37 15.35 -26.41 8.68
C ALA A 37 15.42 -25.20 7.73
N ASN A 38 15.34 -25.43 6.42
CA ASN A 38 15.39 -24.38 5.41
C ASN A 38 14.07 -23.59 5.35
N VAL A 39 12.93 -24.25 5.60
CA VAL A 39 11.63 -23.57 5.74
C VAL A 39 11.64 -22.61 6.95
N LYS A 40 12.14 -23.07 8.11
CA LYS A 40 12.29 -22.21 9.30
C LYS A 40 13.26 -21.05 9.03
N PHE A 41 14.41 -21.33 8.43
CA PHE A 41 15.39 -20.30 8.06
C PHE A 41 14.81 -19.24 7.10
N ARG A 42 14.00 -19.65 6.12
CA ARG A 42 13.33 -18.72 5.19
C ARG A 42 12.38 -17.77 5.92
N PHE A 43 11.66 -18.28 6.92
CA PHE A 43 10.76 -17.47 7.75
C PHE A 43 11.52 -16.51 8.67
N GLU A 44 12.58 -16.97 9.33
CA GLU A 44 13.46 -16.13 10.15
C GLU A 44 14.12 -15.02 9.31
N LEU A 45 14.56 -15.34 8.09
CA LEU A 45 15.14 -14.38 7.15
C LEU A 45 14.13 -13.30 6.76
N TYR A 46 12.87 -13.69 6.47
CA TYR A 46 11.79 -12.74 6.23
C TYR A 46 11.57 -11.80 7.42
N GLN A 47 11.46 -12.36 8.64
CA GLN A 47 11.22 -11.57 9.85
C GLN A 47 12.36 -10.59 10.10
N LYS A 48 13.62 -11.03 9.97
CA LYS A 48 14.80 -10.18 10.13
C LYS A 48 14.82 -9.02 9.13
N ILE A 49 14.63 -9.32 7.85
CA ILE A 49 14.66 -8.30 6.79
C ILE A 49 13.51 -7.32 6.99
N TRP A 50 12.28 -7.81 7.21
CA TRP A 50 11.12 -6.94 7.40
C TRP A 50 11.22 -6.07 8.66
N ALA A 51 11.74 -6.60 9.77
CA ALA A 51 11.94 -5.83 11.00
C ALA A 51 12.90 -4.65 10.77
N SER A 52 14.03 -4.87 10.10
CA SER A 52 14.97 -3.78 9.76
C SER A 52 14.32 -2.71 8.86
N GLN A 53 13.52 -3.12 7.88
CA GLN A 53 12.80 -2.16 7.03
C GLN A 53 11.73 -1.39 7.81
N LEU A 54 11.03 -2.05 8.73
CA LEU A 54 10.00 -1.44 9.57
C LEU A 54 10.59 -0.43 10.56
N GLU A 55 11.74 -0.73 11.17
CA GLU A 55 12.47 0.21 12.03
C GLU A 55 12.88 1.47 11.27
N LYS A 56 13.38 1.32 10.03
CA LYS A 56 13.71 2.46 9.15
C LYS A 56 12.48 3.31 8.85
N ILE A 57 11.34 2.67 8.55
CA ILE A 57 10.07 3.38 8.32
C ILE A 57 9.63 4.14 9.57
N HIS A 58 9.65 3.51 10.75
CA HIS A 58 9.26 4.16 11.99
C HIS A 58 10.18 5.33 12.36
N SER A 59 11.49 5.19 12.15
CA SER A 59 12.43 6.30 12.36
C SER A 59 12.11 7.49 11.45
N ILE A 60 11.80 7.26 10.17
CA ILE A 60 11.40 8.33 9.23
C ILE A 60 10.10 9.00 9.69
N LEU A 61 9.11 8.19 10.12
CA LEU A 61 7.81 8.69 10.56
C LEU A 61 7.91 9.53 11.84
N ASN A 62 8.72 9.10 12.81
CA ASN A 62 8.93 9.84 14.06
C ASN A 62 9.65 11.16 13.78
N ASN A 63 10.77 11.11 13.04
CA ASN A 63 11.55 12.30 12.69
C ASN A 63 10.74 13.32 11.87
N ALA A 64 9.79 12.87 11.07
CA ALA A 64 8.96 13.74 10.26
C ALA A 64 8.03 14.64 11.11
N ASN A 65 7.66 14.22 12.31
CA ASN A 65 6.71 14.98 13.15
C ASN A 65 7.40 15.83 14.22
N ASP A 66 8.71 15.68 14.44
CA ASP A 66 9.45 16.39 15.49
C ASP A 66 9.34 17.92 15.38
N GLU A 67 9.40 18.48 14.17
CA GLU A 67 9.27 19.92 13.95
C GLU A 67 7.89 20.43 14.39
N LEU A 68 6.81 19.72 13.99
CA LEU A 68 5.44 20.01 14.40
C LEU A 68 5.29 19.92 15.92
N PHE A 69 5.83 18.88 16.54
CA PHE A 69 5.74 18.68 17.99
C PHE A 69 6.49 19.77 18.76
N ASN A 70 7.67 20.17 18.30
CA ASN A 70 8.42 21.27 18.90
C ASN A 70 7.66 22.60 18.82
N ASP A 71 7.04 22.90 17.68
CA ASP A 71 6.21 24.10 17.51
C ASP A 71 4.97 24.08 18.41
N LEU A 72 4.31 22.92 18.54
CA LEU A 72 3.16 22.75 19.44
C LEU A 72 3.56 22.86 20.91
N ILE A 73 4.69 22.28 21.31
CA ILE A 73 5.22 22.40 22.68
C ILE A 73 5.58 23.86 22.98
N ARG A 74 6.20 24.56 22.03
CA ARG A 74 6.46 26.00 22.16
C ARG A 74 5.16 26.78 22.36
N PHE A 75 4.14 26.49 21.58
CA PHE A 75 2.82 27.10 21.73
C PHE A 75 2.17 26.78 23.08
N ILE A 76 2.28 25.56 23.59
CA ILE A 76 1.75 25.18 24.91
C ILE A 76 2.48 25.94 26.03
N ASN A 77 3.79 26.14 25.91
CA ASN A 77 4.61 26.80 26.92
C ASN A 77 4.52 28.34 26.90
N GLU A 78 3.98 28.97 25.85
CA GLU A 78 3.74 30.41 25.85
C GLU A 78 2.76 30.83 26.97
N PRO A 79 2.93 31.98 27.63
CA PRO A 79 1.98 32.41 28.67
C PRO A 79 0.58 32.65 28.09
N ALA A 80 -0.47 32.42 28.88
CA ALA A 80 -1.85 32.65 28.47
C ALA A 80 -2.06 34.14 28.13
N SER A 81 -2.55 34.45 26.93
CA SER A 81 -2.90 35.82 26.54
C SER A 81 -4.27 36.21 27.10
N THR A 82 -4.62 37.50 27.00
CA THR A 82 -5.95 38.00 27.41
C THR A 82 -7.10 37.50 26.51
N LYS A 83 -6.77 36.86 25.39
CA LYS A 83 -7.71 36.25 24.45
C LYS A 83 -7.53 34.73 24.44
N LEU A 84 -8.55 34.01 24.00
CA LEU A 84 -8.46 32.55 23.91
C LEU A 84 -7.47 32.17 22.78
N SER A 85 -6.37 31.53 23.14
CA SER A 85 -5.39 31.02 22.18
C SER A 85 -5.88 29.72 21.54
N ILE A 86 -5.98 29.71 20.21
CA ILE A 86 -6.39 28.54 19.43
C ILE A 86 -5.25 28.12 18.50
N GLY A 87 -4.79 26.88 18.61
CA GLY A 87 -3.91 26.25 17.65
C GLY A 87 -4.70 25.45 16.62
N TYR A 88 -4.67 25.87 15.36
CA TYR A 88 -5.23 25.14 14.24
C TYR A 88 -4.17 24.21 13.67
N ILE A 89 -4.31 22.92 13.95
CA ILE A 89 -3.41 21.89 13.44
C ILE A 89 -3.96 21.42 12.10
N GLN A 90 -3.36 21.90 11.01
CA GLN A 90 -3.68 21.47 9.66
C GLN A 90 -3.07 20.09 9.43
N LEU A 91 -3.90 19.07 9.58
CA LEU A 91 -3.59 17.66 9.35
C LEU A 91 -4.06 17.22 7.95
N THR A 92 -3.77 15.97 7.62
CA THR A 92 -4.03 15.42 6.28
C THR A 92 -5.50 15.00 6.12
N SER A 93 -5.92 14.61 4.92
CA SER A 93 -7.28 14.08 4.71
C SER A 93 -7.51 12.68 5.32
N ASN A 94 -6.44 11.99 5.75
CA ASN A 94 -6.53 10.65 6.32
C ASN A 94 -6.61 10.70 7.86
N ASN A 95 -7.82 10.57 8.39
CA ASN A 95 -8.08 10.61 9.83
C ASN A 95 -7.32 9.53 10.62
N ALA A 96 -7.05 8.35 10.06
CA ALA A 96 -6.32 7.30 10.77
C ALA A 96 -4.85 7.69 11.04
N ASN A 97 -4.18 8.28 10.04
CA ASN A 97 -2.82 8.80 10.23
C ASN A 97 -2.82 10.01 11.17
N ASN A 98 -3.82 10.87 11.06
CA ASN A 98 -3.97 12.02 11.95
C ASN A 98 -4.09 11.60 13.42
N LEU A 99 -4.87 10.55 13.72
CA LEU A 99 -4.97 9.99 15.07
C LEU A 99 -3.63 9.42 15.55
N ARG A 100 -2.83 8.80 14.67
CA ARG A 100 -1.47 8.33 14.99
C ARG A 100 -0.56 9.50 15.40
N ILE A 101 -0.53 10.57 14.60
CA ILE A 101 0.25 11.79 14.89
C ILE A 101 -0.19 12.41 16.23
N LEU A 102 -1.50 12.48 16.49
CA LEU A 102 -2.00 12.99 17.75
C LEU A 102 -1.64 12.08 18.93
N SER A 103 -1.67 10.75 18.76
CA SER A 103 -1.24 9.82 19.81
C SER A 103 0.23 9.97 20.16
N GLU A 104 1.10 10.13 19.17
CA GLU A 104 2.53 10.43 19.36
C GLU A 104 2.72 11.77 20.09
N PHE A 105 1.96 12.79 19.69
CA PHE A 105 1.97 14.09 20.38
C PHE A 105 1.57 13.96 21.86
N TYR A 106 0.58 13.12 22.18
CA TYR A 106 0.14 12.92 23.56
C TYR A 106 1.18 12.27 24.47
N GLU A 107 2.09 11.48 23.91
CA GLU A 107 3.21 10.89 24.66
C GLU A 107 4.30 11.93 24.99
N CYS A 108 4.43 12.96 24.16
CA CYS A 108 5.45 14.00 24.30
C CYS A 108 5.07 15.16 25.25
N VAL A 109 3.78 15.33 25.58
CA VAL A 109 3.27 16.49 26.35
C VAL A 109 3.03 16.14 27.82
N PRO A 110 3.51 16.96 28.78
CA PRO A 110 3.25 16.73 30.20
C PRO A 110 1.82 17.10 30.64
N PHE A 111 1.12 16.08 31.15
CA PHE A 111 0.07 15.99 32.19
C PHE A 111 -1.21 16.85 32.21
N ASN A 112 -1.37 17.96 31.47
CA ASN A 112 -2.62 18.77 31.50
C ASN A 112 -3.38 18.77 30.17
N LEU A 113 -3.69 17.58 29.65
CA LEU A 113 -4.30 17.42 28.33
C LEU A 113 -5.69 16.78 28.40
N ILE A 114 -6.69 17.47 27.87
CA ILE A 114 -8.06 16.97 27.72
C ILE A 114 -8.31 16.64 26.25
N LYS A 115 -8.75 15.41 25.97
CA LYS A 115 -8.99 14.87 24.63
C LYS A 115 -10.48 14.78 24.36
N LEU A 116 -10.95 15.45 23.31
CA LEU A 116 -12.35 15.44 22.89
C LEU A 116 -12.50 14.78 21.54
N ASN A 117 -13.25 13.68 21.52
CA ASN A 117 -13.67 13.01 20.29
C ASN A 117 -15.11 13.41 19.92
N SER A 118 -15.36 13.55 18.61
CA SER A 118 -16.69 13.85 18.06
C SER A 118 -17.77 12.85 18.50
N LYS A 119 -17.42 11.56 18.65
CA LYS A 119 -18.35 10.50 19.09
C LYS A 119 -18.85 10.67 20.52
N ASN A 120 -18.01 11.20 21.40
CA ASN A 120 -18.33 11.41 22.81
C ASN A 120 -19.03 12.76 23.05
N CYS A 121 -18.99 13.66 22.07
CA CYS A 121 -19.44 15.05 22.18
C CYS A 121 -20.69 15.34 21.33
N GLN A 122 -21.82 14.67 21.62
CA GLN A 122 -23.07 14.89 20.87
C GLN A 122 -23.83 16.16 21.30
N HIS A 123 -23.73 16.55 22.58
CA HIS A 123 -24.42 17.69 23.17
C HIS A 123 -23.51 18.42 24.16
N ILE A 124 -23.71 19.73 24.36
CA ILE A 124 -22.82 20.57 25.19
C ILE A 124 -22.66 20.01 26.62
N ARG A 125 -23.73 19.52 27.24
CA ARG A 125 -23.67 18.92 28.59
C ARG A 125 -22.81 17.65 28.62
N GLY A 126 -22.82 16.85 27.56
CA GLY A 126 -21.96 15.67 27.43
C GLY A 126 -20.49 16.06 27.26
N THR A 127 -20.23 17.09 26.45
CA THR A 127 -18.88 17.64 26.26
C THR A 127 -18.30 18.22 27.55
N LEU A 128 -19.06 19.03 28.29
CA LEU A 128 -18.62 19.57 29.58
C LEU A 128 -18.36 18.47 30.61
N ARG A 129 -19.19 17.41 30.62
CA ARG A 129 -18.95 16.22 31.45
C ARG A 129 -17.65 15.52 31.12
N GLU A 130 -17.35 15.37 29.85
CA GLU A 130 -16.11 14.71 29.44
C GLU A 130 -14.88 15.56 29.76
N ILE A 131 -14.97 16.89 29.61
CA ILE A 131 -13.91 17.82 30.01
C ILE A 131 -13.64 17.71 31.52
N ILE A 132 -14.68 17.80 32.34
CA ILE A 132 -14.53 17.75 33.81
C ILE A 132 -14.08 16.37 34.27
N ARG A 133 -14.60 15.28 33.67
CA ARG A 133 -14.17 13.91 33.98
C ARG A 133 -12.67 13.72 33.74
N GLN A 134 -12.17 14.18 32.59
CA GLN A 134 -10.74 14.08 32.29
C GLN A 134 -9.92 15.06 33.14
N PHE A 135 -10.42 16.25 33.45
CA PHE A 135 -9.75 17.19 34.34
C PHE A 135 -9.61 16.65 35.77
N GLU A 136 -10.64 15.98 36.27
CA GLU A 136 -10.65 15.32 37.58
C GLU A 136 -9.59 14.20 37.68
N GLU A 137 -9.48 13.37 36.64
CA GLU A 137 -8.47 12.29 36.58
C GLU A 137 -7.04 12.82 36.77
N HIS A 138 -6.76 14.06 36.34
CA HIS A 138 -5.44 14.69 36.43
C HIS A 138 -5.21 15.51 37.70
N HIS A 139 -6.23 16.26 38.18
CA HIS A 139 -6.04 17.23 39.27
C HIS A 139 -6.71 16.89 40.61
N LYS A 140 -7.42 15.75 40.72
CA LYS A 140 -8.13 15.29 41.94
C LYS A 140 -8.90 16.43 42.63
N LEU A 141 -10.04 16.79 42.05
CA LEU A 141 -10.95 17.79 42.61
C LEU A 141 -11.52 17.31 43.95
N LYS A 142 -11.73 18.24 44.90
CA LYS A 142 -12.34 17.96 46.21
C LYS A 142 -13.78 18.50 46.24
N GLY A 143 -14.76 17.65 46.50
CA GLY A 143 -16.17 18.04 46.76
C GLY A 143 -17.20 17.28 45.92
N ASP A 144 -18.49 17.45 46.25
CA ASP A 144 -19.61 17.02 45.41
C ASP A 144 -19.94 18.14 44.42
N TYR A 145 -19.51 17.99 43.18
CA TYR A 145 -19.81 18.95 42.11
C TYR A 145 -20.71 18.33 41.04
N LEU A 146 -21.49 19.20 40.39
CA LEU A 146 -22.18 18.83 39.17
C LEU A 146 -21.12 18.68 38.08
N GLY A 147 -20.92 17.45 37.60
CA GLY A 147 -19.89 17.15 36.59
C GLY A 147 -20.07 17.85 35.23
N TYR A 148 -20.89 18.89 35.09
CA TYR A 148 -21.02 19.70 33.87
C TYR A 148 -20.80 21.20 34.14
N ASP A 149 -20.41 21.57 35.35
CA ASP A 149 -20.18 22.96 35.74
C ASP A 149 -18.71 23.35 35.60
N LEU A 150 -18.44 24.35 34.76
CA LEU A 150 -17.08 24.84 34.52
C LEU A 150 -16.58 25.74 35.66
N ASP A 151 -17.46 26.23 36.54
CA ASP A 151 -17.04 27.04 37.68
C ASP A 151 -16.10 26.27 38.61
N VAL A 152 -16.22 24.93 38.67
CA VAL A 152 -15.29 24.03 39.38
C VAL A 152 -13.86 24.16 38.87
N MET A 153 -13.68 24.31 37.55
CA MET A 153 -12.34 24.54 36.99
C MET A 153 -11.83 25.93 37.37
N ARG A 154 -12.70 26.96 37.36
CA ARG A 154 -12.33 28.34 37.72
C ARG A 154 -11.87 28.43 39.18
N ASP A 155 -12.58 27.78 40.09
CA ASP A 155 -12.24 27.76 41.50
C ASP A 155 -10.88 27.11 41.72
N TRP A 156 -10.60 26.00 41.01
CA TRP A 156 -9.30 25.34 41.06
C TRP A 156 -8.16 26.22 40.52
N TYR A 157 -8.42 26.97 39.44
CA TYR A 157 -7.47 27.93 38.86
C TYR A 157 -7.14 29.09 39.80
N ASN A 158 -8.14 29.58 40.55
CA ASN A 158 -7.91 30.62 41.53
C ASN A 158 -7.07 30.14 42.73
N GLU A 159 -7.08 28.83 43.02
CA GLU A 159 -6.29 28.22 44.09
C GLU A 159 -4.86 27.84 43.66
N ASN A 160 -4.63 27.54 42.38
CA ASN A 160 -3.34 27.07 41.85
C ASN A 160 -2.91 27.88 40.61
N ASP A 161 -1.90 28.73 40.76
CA ASP A 161 -1.63 29.86 39.86
C ASP A 161 -0.81 29.56 38.59
N ASP A 162 -0.57 28.29 38.20
CA ASP A 162 0.48 28.00 37.19
C ASP A 162 0.17 26.91 36.13
N ALA A 163 -1.06 26.38 36.05
CA ALA A 163 -1.34 25.19 35.24
C ALA A 163 -2.28 25.45 34.04
N THR A 164 -1.76 25.91 32.90
CA THR A 164 -2.58 26.00 31.67
C THR A 164 -3.12 24.63 31.25
N THR A 165 -4.44 24.53 31.04
CA THR A 165 -5.07 23.30 30.51
C THR A 165 -5.14 23.39 29.00
N VAL A 166 -4.76 22.30 28.33
CA VAL A 166 -4.84 22.19 26.88
C VAL A 166 -5.98 21.25 26.52
N ILE A 167 -6.96 21.75 25.76
CA ILE A 167 -8.07 20.95 25.22
C ILE A 167 -7.77 20.66 23.75
N VAL A 168 -7.70 19.38 23.37
CA VAL A 168 -7.52 18.93 21.98
C VAL A 168 -8.82 18.33 21.46
N ILE A 169 -9.30 18.84 20.32
CA ILE A 169 -10.39 18.22 19.56
C ILE A 169 -9.79 17.45 18.39
N GLU A 170 -9.87 16.11 18.44
CA GLU A 170 -9.22 15.19 17.48
C GLU A 170 -9.84 15.26 16.08
N ASP A 171 -11.17 15.30 16.00
CA ASP A 171 -11.94 15.21 14.75
C ASP A 171 -12.82 16.46 14.55
N THR A 172 -12.20 17.64 14.48
CA THR A 172 -12.97 18.91 14.47
C THR A 172 -13.93 19.02 13.28
N ASN A 173 -13.61 18.41 12.13
CA ASN A 173 -14.49 18.42 10.95
C ASN A 173 -15.79 17.64 11.13
N LEU A 174 -15.78 16.60 11.96
CA LEU A 174 -16.96 15.78 12.27
C LEU A 174 -17.77 16.38 13.43
N PHE A 175 -17.25 17.43 14.05
CA PHE A 175 -17.84 18.08 15.21
C PHE A 175 -18.96 19.02 14.77
N ASN A 176 -20.07 19.04 15.51
CA ASN A 176 -21.18 19.93 15.19
C ASN A 176 -20.75 21.40 15.38
N HIS A 177 -20.86 22.21 14.32
CA HIS A 177 -20.45 23.62 14.33
C HIS A 177 -21.16 24.44 15.42
N GLN A 178 -22.45 24.17 15.67
CA GLN A 178 -23.20 24.88 16.71
C GLN A 178 -22.64 24.60 18.10
N LEU A 179 -22.28 23.34 18.38
CA LEU A 179 -21.71 22.93 19.65
C LEU A 179 -20.30 23.51 19.83
N LEU A 180 -19.48 23.49 18.77
CA LEU A 180 -18.14 24.08 18.79
C LEU A 180 -18.18 25.58 19.13
N ASN A 181 -19.06 26.35 18.47
CA ASN A 181 -19.21 27.78 18.75
C ASN A 181 -19.67 28.04 20.19
N GLN A 182 -20.59 27.22 20.73
CA GLN A 182 -21.01 27.31 22.14
C GLN A 182 -19.86 26.97 23.10
N LEU A 183 -19.06 25.97 22.80
CA LEU A 183 -17.91 25.57 23.62
C LEU A 183 -16.86 26.68 23.66
N ILE A 184 -16.51 27.26 22.50
CA ILE A 184 -15.55 28.37 22.41
C ILE A 184 -16.02 29.57 23.23
N MET A 185 -17.31 29.91 23.19
CA MET A 185 -17.87 30.99 24.02
C MET A 185 -17.66 30.75 25.52
N LEU A 186 -17.85 29.51 26.00
CA LEU A 186 -17.69 29.18 27.41
C LEU A 186 -16.22 29.21 27.84
N LEU A 187 -15.32 28.70 26.99
CA LEU A 187 -13.90 28.62 27.27
C LEU A 187 -13.17 29.97 27.26
N GLN A 188 -13.72 31.01 26.60
CA GLN A 188 -13.16 32.37 26.60
C GLN A 188 -13.01 32.98 28.00
N SER A 189 -13.75 32.47 28.99
CA SER A 189 -13.72 32.97 30.36
C SER A 189 -12.63 32.35 31.26
N MET A 190 -11.81 31.43 30.72
CA MET A 190 -10.84 30.63 31.48
C MET A 190 -9.44 30.65 30.82
N PRO A 191 -8.35 30.44 31.57
CA PRO A 191 -6.98 30.35 31.03
C PRO A 191 -6.71 28.97 30.39
N VAL A 192 -7.47 28.64 29.33
CA VAL A 192 -7.40 27.36 28.61
C VAL A 192 -6.85 27.59 27.21
N LYS A 193 -6.06 26.65 26.69
CA LYS A 193 -5.64 26.62 25.28
C LYS A 193 -6.42 25.58 24.50
N LEU A 194 -6.90 25.93 23.32
CA LEU A 194 -7.67 25.02 22.48
C LEU A 194 -6.85 24.62 21.25
N LEU A 195 -6.67 23.32 21.04
CA LEU A 195 -6.05 22.75 19.86
C LEU A 195 -7.13 22.06 19.02
N LEU A 196 -7.27 22.50 17.76
CA LEU A 196 -8.22 21.96 16.81
C LEU A 196 -7.45 21.18 15.74
N ALA A 197 -7.61 19.86 15.73
CA ALA A 197 -7.10 19.03 14.65
C ALA A 197 -8.06 19.11 13.45
N LEU A 198 -7.56 19.65 12.34
CA LEU A 198 -8.34 19.95 11.13
C LEU A 198 -7.86 19.08 9.96
N SER A 199 -8.75 18.28 9.38
CA SER A 199 -8.48 17.58 8.11
C SER A 199 -8.93 18.46 6.92
N CYS A 200 -8.27 19.59 6.66
CA CYS A 200 -8.69 20.55 5.64
C CYS A 200 -7.55 21.07 4.74
N ASP A 201 -7.89 21.46 3.51
CA ASP A 201 -6.92 22.01 2.55
C ASP A 201 -6.38 23.38 2.98
N THR A 202 -7.22 24.23 3.55
CA THR A 202 -6.81 25.54 4.08
C THR A 202 -7.55 25.87 5.37
N VAL A 203 -6.80 26.18 6.43
CA VAL A 203 -7.34 26.59 7.74
C VAL A 203 -8.25 27.81 7.61
N SER A 204 -7.90 28.78 6.76
CA SER A 204 -8.67 30.01 6.59
C SER A 204 -10.09 29.75 6.05
N SER A 205 -10.24 28.83 5.09
CA SER A 205 -11.57 28.47 4.56
C SER A 205 -12.43 27.79 5.62
N TRP A 206 -11.82 26.92 6.42
CA TRP A 206 -12.49 26.20 7.49
C TRP A 206 -12.98 27.14 8.59
N VAL A 207 -12.12 28.05 9.05
CA VAL A 207 -12.47 29.09 10.04
C VAL A 207 -13.60 29.97 9.50
N ASN A 208 -13.54 30.34 8.21
CA ASN A 208 -14.55 31.18 7.57
C ASN A 208 -15.93 30.55 7.50
N ASN A 209 -16.01 29.23 7.35
CA ASN A 209 -17.28 28.52 7.21
C ASN A 209 -17.87 28.08 8.56
N ASN A 210 -17.03 27.79 9.57
CA ASN A 210 -17.48 27.07 10.76
C ASN A 210 -17.55 27.93 12.03
N LEU A 211 -16.74 29.01 12.13
CA LEU A 211 -16.74 29.89 13.30
C LEU A 211 -17.56 31.15 13.06
N ARG A 212 -18.32 31.62 14.06
CA ARG A 212 -19.05 32.90 13.99
C ARG A 212 -18.10 34.11 14.00
N ASN A 213 -18.47 35.18 13.30
CA ASN A 213 -17.65 36.40 13.19
C ASN A 213 -17.37 37.05 14.56
N ASP A 214 -18.35 37.08 15.45
CA ASP A 214 -18.21 37.69 16.79
C ASP A 214 -17.13 37.00 17.62
N LEU A 215 -16.99 35.68 17.47
CA LEU A 215 -15.99 34.90 18.19
C LEU A 215 -14.59 35.19 17.64
N ARG A 216 -14.43 35.32 16.31
CA ARG A 216 -13.12 35.52 15.66
C ARG A 216 -12.36 36.74 16.17
N LEU A 217 -13.04 37.78 16.66
CA LEU A 217 -12.41 38.98 17.21
C LEU A 217 -11.68 38.73 18.54
N ASN A 218 -12.17 37.75 19.30
CA ASN A 218 -11.70 37.38 20.63
C ASN A 218 -10.78 36.15 20.64
N LEU A 219 -10.33 35.70 19.46
CA LEU A 219 -9.48 34.52 19.28
C LEU A 219 -8.10 34.93 18.77
N ASP A 220 -7.06 34.42 19.42
CA ASP A 220 -5.70 34.48 18.90
C ASP A 220 -5.38 33.14 18.22
N GLY A 221 -5.39 33.14 16.89
CA GLY A 221 -5.25 31.94 16.07
C GLY A 221 -3.83 31.68 15.59
N TYR A 222 -3.29 30.51 15.91
CA TYR A 222 -1.98 30.02 15.46
C TYR A 222 -2.18 28.88 14.48
N LYS A 223 -1.43 28.88 13.37
CA LYS A 223 -1.53 27.83 12.36
C LYS A 223 -0.31 26.92 12.46
N PHE A 224 -0.56 25.62 12.64
CA PHE A 224 0.43 24.56 12.54
C PHE A 224 0.12 23.73 11.30
N LYS A 225 1.15 23.33 10.56
CA LYS A 225 0.96 22.52 9.34
C LYS A 225 1.76 21.23 9.47
N SER A 226 1.07 20.10 9.35
CA SER A 226 1.71 18.79 9.23
C SER A 226 2.40 18.64 7.87
N ASN A 227 3.41 17.77 7.83
CA ASN A 227 4.04 17.33 6.58
C ASN A 227 3.03 16.73 5.60
N ASP A 228 3.29 16.92 4.31
CA ASP A 228 2.49 16.34 3.25
C ASP A 228 2.74 14.82 3.19
N ASN A 229 1.67 14.02 3.17
CA ASN A 229 1.77 12.58 3.05
C ASN A 229 2.49 12.18 1.75
N LYS A 230 2.36 12.98 0.68
CA LYS A 230 3.02 12.72 -0.60
C LYS A 230 4.53 12.73 -0.47
N SER A 231 5.10 13.80 0.07
CA SER A 231 6.55 13.90 0.25
C SER A 231 7.06 12.82 1.20
N LEU A 232 6.32 12.55 2.28
CA LEU A 232 6.68 11.50 3.24
C LEU A 232 6.70 10.10 2.62
N GLY A 233 5.74 9.77 1.75
CA GLY A 233 5.75 8.48 1.05
C GLY A 233 6.90 8.35 0.04
N TYR A 234 7.27 9.43 -0.68
CA TYR A 234 8.48 9.39 -1.51
C TYR A 234 9.76 9.25 -0.67
N ILE A 235 9.86 9.90 0.49
CA ILE A 235 10.99 9.74 1.41
C ILE A 235 11.10 8.27 1.87
N ILE A 236 9.97 7.65 2.22
CA ILE A 236 9.92 6.23 2.58
C ILE A 236 10.40 5.36 1.42
N LEU A 237 9.88 5.56 0.19
CA LEU A 237 10.28 4.79 -0.98
C LEU A 237 11.78 4.97 -1.32
N ASN A 238 12.28 6.20 -1.20
CA ASN A 238 13.69 6.52 -1.44
C ASN A 238 14.59 5.83 -0.40
N ASN A 239 14.27 5.92 0.89
CA ASN A 239 15.09 5.30 1.94
C ASN A 239 15.01 3.78 1.97
N LEU A 240 13.88 3.19 1.55
CA LEU A 240 13.74 1.73 1.51
C LEU A 240 14.43 1.12 0.30
N PHE A 241 14.25 1.70 -0.89
CA PHE A 241 14.67 1.05 -2.14
C PHE A 241 15.85 1.72 -2.82
N LEU A 242 16.03 3.02 -2.60
CA LEU A 242 17.06 3.82 -3.25
C LEU A 242 18.33 4.00 -2.40
N THR A 243 18.64 3.04 -1.52
CA THR A 243 19.96 3.00 -0.88
C THR A 243 21.00 2.48 -1.87
N PRO A 244 22.19 3.11 -1.99
CA PRO A 244 23.22 2.71 -2.95
C PRO A 244 23.75 1.29 -2.68
N GLU A 245 23.63 0.80 -1.45
CA GLU A 245 24.14 -0.50 -1.03
C GLU A 245 23.09 -1.62 -1.10
N LEU A 246 23.51 -2.80 -1.58
CA LEU A 246 22.83 -4.08 -1.36
C LEU A 246 23.42 -4.69 -0.08
N THR A 247 22.91 -4.27 1.06
CA THR A 247 23.26 -4.87 2.36
C THR A 247 22.45 -6.15 2.57
N ASP A 248 22.88 -6.99 3.52
CA ASP A 248 22.10 -8.15 3.95
C ASP A 248 20.71 -7.76 4.49
N GLU A 249 20.54 -6.49 4.88
CA GLU A 249 19.26 -5.91 5.32
C GLU A 249 18.37 -5.43 4.17
N ASN A 250 18.96 -5.02 3.03
CA ASN A 250 18.23 -4.64 1.82
C ASN A 250 18.76 -5.36 0.57
N PRO A 251 18.50 -6.69 0.47
CA PRO A 251 19.10 -7.51 -0.57
C PRO A 251 18.34 -7.51 -1.90
N LEU A 252 17.22 -6.79 -2.01
CA LEU A 252 16.29 -6.92 -3.13
C LEU A 252 16.14 -5.61 -3.92
N LEU A 253 15.96 -5.76 -5.24
CA LEU A 253 15.59 -4.70 -6.17
C LEU A 253 14.08 -4.75 -6.47
N ILE A 254 13.49 -3.63 -6.87
CA ILE A 254 12.10 -3.62 -7.33
C ILE A 254 12.06 -3.82 -8.85
N ASN A 255 11.17 -4.70 -9.31
CA ASN A 255 10.91 -4.83 -10.75
C ASN A 255 10.14 -3.61 -11.30
N SER A 256 10.33 -3.30 -12.59
CA SER A 256 9.67 -2.22 -13.34
C SER A 256 8.14 -2.17 -13.18
N THR A 257 7.50 -3.34 -13.24
CA THR A 257 6.05 -3.49 -13.11
C THR A 257 5.59 -3.15 -11.70
N LEU A 258 6.31 -3.64 -10.68
CA LEU A 258 6.00 -3.39 -9.28
C LEU A 258 6.22 -1.91 -8.89
N SER A 259 7.30 -1.28 -9.37
CA SER A 259 7.53 0.15 -9.10
C SER A 259 6.43 1.02 -9.71
N THR A 260 5.97 0.67 -10.92
CA THR A 260 4.85 1.34 -11.58
C THR A 260 3.55 1.18 -10.79
N ILE A 261 3.26 -0.04 -10.34
CA ILE A 261 2.09 -0.35 -9.52
C ILE A 261 2.10 0.45 -8.22
N ILE A 262 3.19 0.39 -7.43
CA ILE A 262 3.30 1.08 -6.14
C ILE A 262 3.13 2.60 -6.33
N LEU A 263 3.75 3.16 -7.37
CA LEU A 263 3.73 4.60 -7.63
C LEU A 263 2.34 5.07 -8.09
N ASN A 264 1.74 4.39 -9.07
CA ASN A 264 0.38 4.68 -9.53
C ASN A 264 -0.63 4.56 -8.37
N ARG A 265 -0.41 3.63 -7.45
CA ARG A 265 -1.24 3.48 -6.25
C ARG A 265 -1.04 4.63 -5.30
N PHE A 266 0.19 4.90 -4.90
CA PHE A 266 0.49 5.98 -3.96
C PHE A 266 -0.10 7.32 -4.42
N GLU A 267 0.05 7.67 -5.70
CA GLU A 267 -0.46 8.92 -6.26
C GLU A 267 -2.01 8.96 -6.36
N ASN A 268 -2.65 7.82 -6.66
CA ASN A 268 -4.09 7.75 -6.90
C ASN A 268 -4.94 7.29 -5.70
N SER A 269 -4.35 6.68 -4.66
CA SER A 269 -5.07 6.12 -3.50
C SER A 269 -4.87 6.94 -2.23
N ASN A 270 -5.53 8.11 -2.14
CA ASN A 270 -5.64 8.98 -0.95
C ASN A 270 -4.32 9.28 -0.18
N ASN A 271 -3.15 9.00 -0.78
CA ASN A 271 -1.82 9.11 -0.16
C ASN A 271 -1.72 8.49 1.25
N SER A 272 -2.35 7.32 1.47
CA SER A 272 -2.25 6.63 2.77
C SER A 272 -0.92 5.92 2.93
N ILE A 273 -0.14 6.34 3.93
CA ILE A 273 1.17 5.74 4.24
C ILE A 273 1.01 4.33 4.80
N ASP A 274 0.01 4.07 5.65
CA ASP A 274 -0.24 2.72 6.19
C ASP A 274 -0.58 1.71 5.11
N THR A 275 -1.30 2.17 4.07
CA THR A 275 -1.61 1.35 2.89
C THR A 275 -0.33 1.04 2.12
N LEU A 276 0.55 2.03 1.92
CA LEU A 276 1.87 1.84 1.30
C LEU A 276 2.75 0.84 2.08
N ILE A 277 2.80 0.96 3.41
CA ILE A 277 3.55 0.03 4.28
C ILE A 277 2.98 -1.39 4.15
N SER A 278 1.64 -1.53 4.13
CA SER A 278 0.97 -2.82 3.96
C SER A 278 1.21 -3.43 2.59
N GLU A 279 1.23 -2.61 1.53
CA GLU A 279 1.56 -3.01 0.14
C GLU A 279 2.99 -3.55 0.05
N ILE A 280 3.96 -2.83 0.62
CA ILE A 280 5.37 -3.25 0.65
C ILE A 280 5.53 -4.53 1.48
N LYS A 281 4.92 -4.60 2.66
CA LYS A 281 4.93 -5.78 3.53
C LYS A 281 4.43 -7.01 2.78
N LEU A 282 3.30 -6.88 2.08
CA LEU A 282 2.71 -7.97 1.33
C LEU A 282 3.61 -8.43 0.18
N CYS A 283 4.33 -7.52 -0.48
CA CYS A 283 5.33 -7.88 -1.50
C CYS A 283 6.44 -8.77 -0.91
N TYR A 284 6.99 -8.40 0.25
CA TYR A 284 7.99 -9.24 0.94
C TYR A 284 7.39 -10.59 1.38
N MET A 285 6.16 -10.59 1.92
CA MET A 285 5.48 -11.83 2.29
C MET A 285 5.32 -12.78 1.09
N ILE A 286 4.83 -12.29 -0.04
CA ILE A 286 4.66 -13.09 -1.27
C ILE A 286 6.01 -13.66 -1.73
N PHE A 287 7.06 -12.84 -1.75
CA PHE A 287 8.38 -13.24 -2.20
C PHE A 287 8.95 -14.41 -1.36
N PHE A 288 8.99 -14.27 -0.03
CA PHE A 288 9.52 -15.31 0.86
C PHE A 288 8.59 -16.51 1.02
N TYR A 289 7.29 -16.35 0.79
CA TYR A 289 6.35 -17.46 0.85
C TYR A 289 6.38 -18.32 -0.41
N GLN A 290 6.48 -17.72 -1.60
CA GLN A 290 6.40 -18.42 -2.89
C GLN A 290 7.77 -18.95 -3.36
N SER A 291 8.87 -18.25 -3.09
CA SER A 291 10.18 -18.58 -3.66
C SER A 291 11.06 -19.38 -2.68
N PRO A 292 11.38 -20.65 -2.98
CA PRO A 292 12.32 -21.42 -2.16
C PRO A 292 13.75 -20.88 -2.29
N LEU A 293 14.07 -20.24 -3.42
CA LEU A 293 15.40 -19.71 -3.73
C LEU A 293 15.76 -18.46 -2.92
N SER A 294 14.80 -17.86 -2.21
CA SER A 294 15.01 -16.69 -1.36
C SER A 294 16.06 -16.91 -0.26
N ILE A 295 16.31 -18.15 0.15
CA ILE A 295 17.36 -18.54 1.11
C ILE A 295 18.77 -18.18 0.59
N LEU A 296 18.97 -18.29 -0.73
CA LEU A 296 20.26 -18.09 -1.40
C LEU A 296 20.78 -16.65 -1.32
N ILE A 297 19.91 -15.71 -0.93
CA ILE A 297 20.28 -14.32 -0.67
C ILE A 297 21.32 -14.24 0.47
N ALA A 298 21.02 -14.89 1.60
CA ALA A 298 21.80 -14.83 2.82
C ALA A 298 22.77 -16.01 2.96
N LYS A 299 22.35 -17.22 2.57
CA LYS A 299 23.17 -18.43 2.67
C LYS A 299 23.10 -19.22 1.36
N PHE A 300 24.23 -19.35 0.68
CA PHE A 300 24.31 -20.24 -0.47
C PHE A 300 24.31 -21.70 0.01
N ASP A 301 23.23 -22.41 -0.27
CA ASP A 301 23.13 -23.85 -0.03
C ASP A 301 23.57 -24.59 -1.30
N SER A 302 24.67 -25.34 -1.22
CA SER A 302 25.21 -26.14 -2.33
C SER A 302 24.42 -27.43 -2.57
N SER A 303 23.32 -27.66 -1.86
CA SER A 303 22.45 -28.80 -2.10
C SER A 303 21.93 -28.80 -3.54
N SER A 304 22.02 -29.95 -4.20
CA SER A 304 21.59 -30.14 -5.60
C SER A 304 20.15 -29.68 -5.85
N LEU A 305 19.27 -29.77 -4.84
CA LEU A 305 17.88 -29.30 -4.92
C LEU A 305 17.77 -27.80 -5.26
N TYR A 306 18.58 -26.93 -4.65
CA TYR A 306 18.52 -25.49 -4.90
C TYR A 306 19.18 -25.13 -6.22
N ILE A 307 20.24 -25.85 -6.60
CA ILE A 307 20.92 -25.69 -7.89
C ILE A 307 19.99 -26.10 -9.04
N ASP A 308 19.26 -27.21 -8.89
CA ASP A 308 18.21 -27.61 -9.83
C ASP A 308 17.06 -26.60 -9.87
N GLY A 309 16.75 -25.96 -8.74
CA GLY A 309 15.82 -24.84 -8.67
C GLY A 309 16.31 -23.65 -9.50
N LEU A 310 17.59 -23.28 -9.38
CA LEU A 310 18.23 -22.23 -10.18
C LEU A 310 18.20 -22.57 -11.68
N ARG A 311 18.47 -23.82 -12.07
CA ARG A 311 18.39 -24.26 -13.47
C ARG A 311 16.98 -24.15 -14.07
N LYS A 312 15.95 -24.22 -13.24
CA LYS A 312 14.54 -24.16 -13.67
C LYS A 312 14.02 -22.74 -13.82
N THR A 313 14.78 -21.71 -13.42
CA THR A 313 14.30 -20.33 -13.53
C THR A 313 14.16 -19.90 -15.01
N PRO A 314 13.11 -19.13 -15.35
CA PRO A 314 12.94 -18.56 -16.68
C PRO A 314 14.15 -17.76 -17.18
N SER A 315 14.73 -16.93 -16.32
CA SER A 315 15.93 -16.13 -16.64
C SER A 315 17.13 -16.99 -17.04
N PHE A 316 17.39 -18.09 -16.32
CA PHE A 316 18.47 -19.00 -16.65
C PHE A 316 18.21 -19.69 -17.99
N LYS A 317 17.00 -20.20 -18.22
CA LYS A 317 16.64 -20.85 -19.49
C LYS A 317 16.86 -19.92 -20.68
N ARG A 318 16.39 -18.68 -20.60
CA ARG A 318 16.59 -17.67 -21.64
C ARG A 318 18.07 -17.41 -21.91
N HIS A 319 18.88 -17.29 -20.86
CA HIS A 319 20.33 -17.13 -20.99
C HIS A 319 20.99 -18.31 -21.70
N MET A 320 20.56 -19.53 -21.35
CA MET A 320 21.04 -20.75 -22.00
C MET A 320 20.62 -20.84 -23.46
N GLU A 321 19.40 -20.43 -23.81
CA GLU A 321 18.91 -20.36 -25.21
C GLU A 321 19.75 -19.39 -26.04
N ILE A 322 20.06 -18.21 -25.51
CA ILE A 322 20.94 -17.22 -26.15
C ILE A 322 22.34 -17.81 -26.37
N LYS A 323 22.96 -18.40 -25.34
CA LYS A 323 24.28 -19.03 -25.46
C LYS A 323 24.27 -20.25 -26.39
N GLN A 324 23.17 -20.98 -26.45
CA GLN A 324 23.01 -22.11 -27.37
C GLN A 324 22.94 -21.64 -28.82
N SER A 325 22.23 -20.53 -29.09
CA SER A 325 22.23 -19.90 -30.43
C SER A 325 23.63 -19.48 -30.88
N GLN A 326 24.50 -19.12 -29.93
CA GLN A 326 25.90 -18.75 -30.17
C GLN A 326 26.84 -19.98 -30.28
N LYS A 327 26.31 -21.21 -30.13
CA LYS A 327 27.06 -22.49 -30.12
C LYS A 327 28.15 -22.58 -29.04
N ASP A 328 27.96 -21.95 -27.89
CA ASP A 328 28.93 -22.01 -26.81
C ASP A 328 29.00 -23.40 -26.15
N PRO A 329 30.20 -23.98 -25.95
CA PRO A 329 30.37 -25.28 -25.28
C PRO A 329 30.03 -25.24 -23.79
N ILE A 330 29.91 -24.02 -23.23
CA ILE A 330 29.55 -23.74 -21.85
C ILE A 330 28.14 -24.27 -21.52
N VAL A 331 27.25 -24.40 -22.52
CA VAL A 331 25.87 -24.84 -22.31
C VAL A 331 25.79 -26.24 -21.71
N LYS A 332 26.53 -27.20 -22.28
CA LYS A 332 26.56 -28.58 -21.78
C LYS A 332 27.15 -28.65 -20.37
N GLN A 333 28.21 -27.88 -20.14
CA GLN A 333 28.89 -27.83 -18.85
C GLN A 333 28.01 -27.23 -17.74
N MET A 334 27.20 -26.21 -18.03
CA MET A 334 26.30 -25.57 -17.04
C MET A 334 25.08 -26.43 -16.69
N LEU A 335 24.69 -27.35 -17.59
CA LEU A 335 23.58 -28.28 -17.35
C LEU A 335 23.99 -29.49 -16.53
N GLU A 336 25.25 -29.94 -16.65
CA GLU A 336 25.75 -31.14 -15.99
C GLU A 336 26.50 -30.85 -14.67
N ASP A 337 27.16 -29.69 -14.55
CA ASP A 337 28.03 -29.36 -13.42
C ASP A 337 27.39 -28.35 -12.46
N ASP A 338 27.11 -28.80 -11.23
CA ASP A 338 26.53 -28.00 -10.15
C ASP A 338 27.47 -26.87 -9.69
N SER A 339 28.79 -27.09 -9.73
CA SER A 339 29.79 -26.12 -9.27
C SER A 339 29.85 -24.87 -10.15
N LYS A 340 29.63 -25.03 -11.45
CA LYS A 340 29.62 -23.93 -12.42
C LYS A 340 28.40 -23.04 -12.28
N VAL A 341 27.24 -23.62 -11.99
CA VAL A 341 26.01 -22.86 -11.70
C VAL A 341 26.19 -22.04 -10.42
N ALA A 342 26.85 -22.61 -9.40
CA ALA A 342 27.20 -21.88 -8.18
C ALA A 342 28.15 -20.70 -8.44
N MET A 343 29.20 -20.91 -9.24
CA MET A 343 30.11 -19.83 -9.65
C MET A 343 29.37 -18.72 -10.42
N LEU A 344 28.50 -19.10 -11.37
CA LEU A 344 27.67 -18.15 -12.10
C LEU A 344 26.75 -17.36 -11.16
N PHE A 345 26.14 -18.01 -10.17
CA PHE A 345 25.30 -17.33 -9.19
C PHE A 345 26.07 -16.29 -8.38
N HIS A 346 27.30 -16.61 -7.94
CA HIS A 346 28.16 -15.64 -7.25
C HIS A 346 28.60 -14.49 -8.15
N GLU A 347 28.87 -14.75 -9.42
CA GLU A 347 29.16 -13.71 -10.41
C GLU A 347 27.95 -12.80 -10.62
N CYS A 348 26.76 -13.37 -10.81
CA CYS A 348 25.51 -12.62 -10.94
C CYS A 348 25.23 -11.78 -9.69
N LYS A 349 25.45 -12.30 -8.48
CA LYS A 349 25.30 -11.52 -7.23
C LYS A 349 26.16 -10.24 -7.27
N LYS A 350 27.41 -10.33 -7.74
CA LYS A 350 28.29 -9.15 -7.92
C LYS A 350 27.79 -8.23 -9.05
N GLN A 351 27.26 -8.78 -10.14
CA GLN A 351 26.68 -7.99 -11.23
C GLN A 351 25.45 -7.20 -10.77
N TYR A 352 24.55 -7.77 -9.96
CA TYR A 352 23.41 -7.04 -9.39
C TYR A 352 23.84 -5.91 -8.45
N GLN A 353 24.89 -6.13 -7.66
CA GLN A 353 25.46 -5.08 -6.82
C GLN A 353 26.02 -3.92 -7.64
N LYS A 354 26.75 -4.22 -8.72
CA LYS A 354 27.21 -3.22 -9.70
C LYS A 354 26.05 -2.48 -10.36
N HIS A 355 25.04 -3.22 -10.80
CA HIS A 355 23.86 -2.65 -11.44
C HIS A 355 23.11 -1.69 -10.51
N LYS A 356 22.86 -2.07 -9.24
CA LYS A 356 22.18 -1.19 -8.29
C LYS A 356 22.97 0.11 -8.06
N LEU A 357 24.28 0.01 -7.88
CA LEU A 357 25.15 1.17 -7.69
C LEU A 357 25.10 2.11 -8.90
N ALA A 358 25.22 1.56 -10.12
CA ALA A 358 25.16 2.32 -11.36
C ALA A 358 23.79 3.00 -11.54
N VAL A 359 22.69 2.29 -11.29
CA VAL A 359 21.33 2.85 -11.33
C VAL A 359 21.16 3.97 -10.32
N MET A 360 21.68 3.82 -9.10
CA MET A 360 21.59 4.85 -8.07
C MET A 360 22.35 6.11 -8.43
N ASN A 361 23.59 5.94 -8.88
CA ASN A 361 24.44 7.02 -9.34
C ASN A 361 23.77 7.75 -10.52
N ALA A 362 23.25 7.02 -11.50
CA ALA A 362 22.51 7.58 -12.62
C ALA A 362 21.29 8.41 -12.17
N ILE A 363 20.53 7.94 -11.18
CA ILE A 363 19.39 8.70 -10.64
C ILE A 363 19.85 9.98 -9.96
N ASN A 364 20.91 9.92 -9.14
CA ASN A 364 21.43 11.10 -8.47
C ASN A 364 21.99 12.13 -9.47
N VAL A 365 22.68 11.67 -10.53
CA VAL A 365 23.13 12.53 -11.64
C VAL A 365 21.93 13.20 -12.32
N VAL A 366 20.90 12.44 -12.72
CA VAL A 366 19.70 13.02 -13.37
C VAL A 366 18.96 13.99 -12.44
N TYR A 367 18.88 13.67 -11.15
CA TYR A 367 18.25 14.53 -10.16
C TYR A 367 19.00 15.88 -10.01
N GLN A 368 20.34 15.85 -10.08
CA GLN A 368 21.19 17.03 -9.94
C GLN A 368 21.31 17.86 -11.23
N LEU A 369 21.06 17.27 -12.40
CA LEU A 369 21.05 17.98 -13.69
C LEU A 369 19.92 19.02 -13.80
N HIS A 370 18.86 18.93 -12.98
CA HIS A 370 17.68 19.79 -13.13
C HIS A 370 17.57 20.88 -12.05
N PRO A 371 17.59 22.19 -12.40
CA PRO A 371 17.53 23.28 -11.43
C PRO A 371 16.12 23.68 -10.95
N ASP A 372 15.05 23.56 -11.76
CA ASP A 372 13.77 24.23 -11.46
C ASP A 372 12.59 23.36 -10.96
N LYS A 373 12.79 22.04 -10.78
CA LYS A 373 11.93 21.02 -10.10
C LYS A 373 12.22 19.62 -10.68
N PRO A 374 13.16 18.85 -10.09
CA PRO A 374 13.37 17.48 -10.53
C PRO A 374 12.13 16.63 -10.22
N LYS A 375 11.85 15.65 -11.10
CA LYS A 375 10.96 14.54 -10.72
C LYS A 375 11.51 13.84 -9.48
N GLU A 376 10.61 13.30 -8.65
CA GLU A 376 10.98 12.54 -7.47
C GLU A 376 11.91 11.37 -7.84
N LYS A 377 12.92 11.08 -6.99
CA LYS A 377 13.94 10.06 -7.30
C LYS A 377 13.34 8.70 -7.65
N PHE A 378 12.25 8.30 -6.99
CA PHE A 378 11.56 7.05 -7.28
C PHE A 378 10.85 7.03 -8.65
N GLN A 379 10.36 8.19 -9.13
CA GLN A 379 9.82 8.31 -10.50
C GLN A 379 10.94 8.18 -11.54
N LEU A 380 12.13 8.72 -11.26
CA LEU A 380 13.31 8.52 -12.10
C LEU A 380 13.75 7.06 -12.15
N TYR A 381 13.73 6.37 -10.99
CA TYR A 381 13.97 4.93 -10.91
C TYR A 381 13.00 4.14 -11.81
N LYS A 382 11.69 4.43 -11.75
CA LYS A 382 10.69 3.81 -12.63
C LYS A 382 11.04 4.00 -14.11
N LEU A 383 11.45 5.21 -14.52
CA LEU A 383 11.76 5.50 -15.93
C LEU A 383 13.04 4.79 -16.40
N LEU A 384 14.04 4.69 -15.53
CA LEU A 384 15.31 4.04 -15.82
C LEU A 384 15.13 2.52 -15.96
N VAL A 385 14.48 1.86 -14.99
CA VAL A 385 14.28 0.39 -15.02
C VAL A 385 13.38 -0.06 -16.19
N ASN A 386 12.50 0.82 -16.67
CA ASN A 386 11.68 0.58 -17.86
C ASN A 386 12.41 0.85 -19.20
N ASN A 387 13.68 1.29 -19.18
CA ASN A 387 14.41 1.80 -20.33
C ASN A 387 13.70 2.94 -21.09
N LYS A 388 12.77 3.63 -20.43
CA LYS A 388 12.02 4.75 -21.02
C LYS A 388 12.74 6.08 -20.83
N LEU A 389 13.74 6.15 -19.95
CA LEU A 389 14.48 7.37 -19.65
C LEU A 389 15.16 7.95 -20.89
N LEU A 390 15.95 7.14 -21.61
CA LEU A 390 16.69 7.56 -22.82
C LEU A 390 15.78 8.11 -23.93
N ASN A 391 14.59 7.53 -24.08
CA ASN A 391 13.61 7.94 -25.10
C ASN A 391 12.61 9.00 -24.58
N SER A 392 12.73 9.42 -23.32
CA SER A 392 11.78 10.37 -22.74
C SER A 392 12.13 11.79 -23.15
N LYS A 393 11.11 12.56 -23.54
CA LYS A 393 11.23 14.01 -23.75
C LYS A 393 11.88 14.70 -22.53
N TYR A 394 11.56 14.21 -21.33
CA TYR A 394 12.11 14.72 -20.08
C TYR A 394 13.64 14.65 -20.01
N PHE A 395 14.24 13.54 -20.45
CA PHE A 395 15.69 13.38 -20.42
C PHE A 395 16.40 14.28 -21.45
N HIS A 396 15.85 14.39 -22.66
CA HIS A 396 16.38 15.33 -23.66
C HIS A 396 16.24 16.79 -23.21
N ASP A 397 15.13 17.17 -22.57
CA ASP A 397 14.97 18.50 -21.98
C ASP A 397 15.97 18.76 -20.83
N CYS A 398 16.39 17.72 -20.09
CA CYS A 398 17.42 17.83 -19.05
C CYS A 398 18.85 17.94 -19.63
N LEU A 399 19.12 17.33 -20.78
CA LEU A 399 20.41 17.41 -21.47
C LEU A 399 20.58 18.71 -22.27
N ASP A 400 19.50 19.42 -22.59
CA ASP A 400 19.49 20.75 -23.20
C ASP A 400 20.00 21.83 -22.21
N LEU A 401 21.29 21.77 -21.87
CA LEU A 401 21.97 22.73 -21.00
C LEU A 401 22.04 24.15 -21.62
N SER A 402 21.75 24.29 -22.91
CA SER A 402 21.69 25.56 -23.66
C SER A 402 20.59 26.51 -23.22
N LYS A 403 19.63 26.04 -22.41
CA LYS A 403 18.54 26.85 -21.84
C LYS A 403 18.95 27.59 -20.56
N TYR A 404 20.09 27.25 -19.96
CA TYR A 404 20.55 27.77 -18.67
C TYR A 404 21.79 28.68 -18.83
N SER A 405 22.00 29.60 -17.88
CA SER A 405 23.18 30.47 -17.88
C SER A 405 24.45 29.71 -17.51
N ASP A 406 25.60 30.14 -18.01
CA ASP A 406 26.91 29.49 -17.77
C ASP A 406 27.26 29.36 -16.28
N GLU A 407 26.78 30.28 -15.43
CA GLU A 407 26.93 30.21 -13.97
C GLU A 407 26.16 29.04 -13.34
N VAL A 408 24.95 28.75 -13.84
CA VAL A 408 24.11 27.65 -13.37
C VAL A 408 24.67 26.31 -13.84
N VAL A 409 25.16 26.26 -15.09
CA VAL A 409 25.83 25.06 -15.63
C VAL A 409 27.09 24.74 -14.84
N ASN A 410 27.91 25.73 -14.47
CA ASN A 410 29.10 25.49 -13.65
C ASN A 410 28.77 25.01 -12.23
N ARG A 411 27.69 25.52 -11.61
CA ARG A 411 27.20 25.03 -10.30
C ARG A 411 26.65 23.60 -10.40
N ILE A 412 25.93 23.30 -11.46
CA ILE A 412 25.43 21.94 -11.72
C ILE A 412 26.63 21.01 -11.86
N VAL A 413 27.60 21.33 -12.73
CA VAL A 413 28.79 20.50 -12.96
C VAL A 413 29.61 20.26 -11.70
N SER A 414 29.75 21.26 -10.81
CA SER A 414 30.42 21.06 -9.52
C SER A 414 29.63 20.17 -8.56
N HIS A 415 28.28 20.25 -8.57
CA HIS A 415 27.42 19.50 -7.66
C HIS A 415 26.94 18.14 -8.19
N LEU A 416 27.16 17.83 -9.47
CA LEU A 416 26.69 16.62 -10.17
C LEU A 416 27.19 15.30 -9.57
N THR A 417 28.22 15.35 -8.73
CA THR A 417 28.82 14.13 -8.18
C THR A 417 28.86 14.09 -6.65
N ASP A 418 28.33 15.12 -5.98
CA ASP A 418 28.38 15.25 -4.52
C ASP A 418 27.61 14.13 -3.81
N ASN A 419 26.55 13.61 -4.44
CA ASN A 419 25.71 12.53 -3.92
C ASN A 419 25.97 11.18 -4.62
N CYS A 420 27.03 11.07 -5.42
CA CYS A 420 27.37 9.84 -6.15
C CYS A 420 28.50 9.09 -5.45
N HIS A 421 28.35 7.78 -5.29
CA HIS A 421 29.37 6.95 -4.66
C HIS A 421 30.22 6.26 -5.74
N GLU A 422 31.51 6.61 -5.81
CA GLU A 422 32.47 6.01 -6.75
C GLU A 422 32.77 4.54 -6.43
N SER A 423 32.75 4.20 -5.15
CA SER A 423 32.96 2.83 -4.68
C SER A 423 32.16 2.59 -3.41
N VAL A 424 31.53 1.42 -3.32
CA VAL A 424 30.86 0.92 -2.12
C VAL A 424 31.44 -0.47 -1.86
N GLY A 425 32.25 -0.61 -0.81
CA GLY A 425 32.95 -1.85 -0.50
C GLY A 425 33.95 -2.27 -1.59
N ASN A 426 33.82 -3.48 -2.12
CA ASN A 426 34.70 -4.06 -3.16
C ASN A 426 34.26 -3.76 -4.60
N ILE A 427 33.27 -2.88 -4.79
CA ILE A 427 32.63 -2.64 -6.08
C ILE A 427 32.77 -1.17 -6.46
N THR A 428 33.34 -0.94 -7.64
CA THR A 428 33.58 0.38 -8.21
C THR A 428 32.68 0.61 -9.42
N ASP A 429 32.11 1.81 -9.52
CA ASP A 429 31.44 2.28 -10.74
C ASP A 429 32.48 2.91 -11.65
N THR A 430 33.06 2.10 -12.54
CA THR A 430 34.09 2.55 -13.49
C THR A 430 33.59 3.62 -14.44
N TYR A 431 32.29 3.63 -14.75
CA TYR A 431 31.68 4.57 -15.67
C TYR A 431 31.43 5.92 -15.02
N LEU A 432 31.12 5.97 -13.71
CA LEU A 432 31.08 7.21 -12.96
C LEU A 432 32.47 7.85 -12.88
N ILE A 433 33.52 7.04 -12.71
CA ILE A 433 34.92 7.53 -12.69
C ILE A 433 35.31 8.11 -14.07
N GLU A 434 34.87 7.49 -15.17
CA GLU A 434 35.05 8.02 -16.52
C GLU A 434 34.26 9.32 -16.75
N LEU A 435 33.02 9.39 -16.25
CA LEU A 435 32.22 10.61 -16.29
C LEU A 435 32.87 11.75 -15.49
N LYS A 436 33.41 11.48 -14.29
CA LYS A 436 34.20 12.45 -13.51
C LYS A 436 35.41 12.99 -14.27
N LYS A 437 36.07 12.15 -15.05
CA LYS A 437 37.20 12.57 -15.91
C LYS A 437 36.72 13.36 -17.13
N GLY A 438 35.61 12.97 -17.76
CA GLY A 438 35.03 13.57 -18.96
C GLY A 438 34.27 14.89 -18.74
N LEU A 439 33.79 15.16 -17.52
CA LEU A 439 33.13 16.42 -17.14
C LEU A 439 34.00 17.67 -17.37
N SER A 440 35.33 17.49 -17.49
CA SER A 440 36.29 18.58 -17.73
C SER A 440 36.43 19.00 -19.20
N THR A 441 36.00 18.17 -20.16
CA THR A 441 36.24 18.38 -21.60
C THR A 441 34.98 18.69 -22.38
N ASN A 442 33.96 17.83 -22.30
CA ASN A 442 32.63 18.04 -22.92
C ASN A 442 31.55 17.38 -22.05
N THR A 443 30.70 18.19 -21.43
CA THR A 443 29.70 17.74 -20.44
C THR A 443 28.57 16.91 -21.07
N THR A 444 27.99 17.37 -22.19
CA THR A 444 26.85 16.71 -22.84
C THR A 444 27.20 15.35 -23.44
N SER A 445 28.31 15.25 -24.19
CA SER A 445 28.73 13.98 -24.79
C SER A 445 29.19 12.95 -23.75
N SER A 446 29.78 13.40 -22.63
CA SER A 446 30.18 12.51 -21.54
C SER A 446 28.98 11.99 -20.75
N LEU A 447 27.92 12.79 -20.63
CA LEU A 447 26.64 12.37 -20.05
C LEU A 447 25.95 11.35 -20.96
N GLU A 448 25.84 11.62 -22.26
CA GLU A 448 25.27 10.67 -23.23
C GLU A 448 26.02 9.33 -23.21
N ALA A 449 27.35 9.35 -23.24
CA ALA A 449 28.17 8.14 -23.15
C ALA A 449 27.99 7.37 -21.82
N TYR A 450 27.71 8.07 -20.71
CA TYR A 450 27.45 7.43 -19.42
C TYR A 450 26.07 6.76 -19.39
N PHE A 451 25.04 7.39 -19.95
CA PHE A 451 23.69 6.81 -19.97
C PHE A 451 23.50 5.73 -21.04
N GLU A 452 24.33 5.71 -22.09
CA GLU A 452 24.40 4.61 -23.08
C GLU A 452 25.08 3.33 -22.57
N ASN A 453 25.54 3.32 -21.31
CA ASN A 453 26.25 2.20 -20.72
C ASN A 453 25.45 0.88 -20.81
N PRO A 454 26.07 -0.25 -21.25
CA PRO A 454 25.42 -1.56 -21.31
C PRO A 454 24.78 -2.00 -19.99
N ILE A 455 25.31 -1.55 -18.84
CA ILE A 455 24.75 -1.89 -17.52
C ILE A 455 23.39 -1.21 -17.31
N LEU A 456 23.21 0.03 -17.77
CA LEU A 456 21.97 0.80 -17.60
C LEU A 456 20.94 0.49 -18.69
N THR A 457 21.41 0.10 -19.88
CA THR A 457 20.55 -0.20 -21.03
C THR A 457 20.00 -1.63 -21.00
N THR A 458 20.60 -2.55 -20.23
CA THR A 458 20.06 -3.90 -20.06
C THR A 458 18.91 -3.89 -19.05
N PRO A 459 17.65 -4.20 -19.46
CA PRO A 459 16.56 -4.25 -18.51
C PRO A 459 16.80 -5.34 -17.46
N LEU A 460 16.38 -5.09 -16.22
CA LEU A 460 16.50 -6.04 -15.10
C LEU A 460 15.93 -7.44 -15.44
N GLU A 461 14.89 -7.48 -16.28
CA GLU A 461 14.25 -8.72 -16.75
C GLU A 461 15.16 -9.63 -17.60
N TYR A 462 16.23 -9.07 -18.17
CA TYR A 462 17.20 -9.81 -18.99
C TYR A 462 18.41 -10.28 -18.19
N MET A 463 18.57 -9.82 -16.95
CA MET A 463 19.63 -10.28 -16.06
C MET A 463 19.34 -11.70 -15.56
N VAL A 464 20.39 -12.52 -15.49
CA VAL A 464 20.27 -13.92 -15.05
C VAL A 464 19.91 -13.97 -13.56
N PHE A 465 19.02 -14.88 -13.16
CA PHE A 465 18.52 -15.05 -11.78
C PHE A 465 17.79 -13.83 -11.20
N ASN A 466 17.14 -13.02 -12.04
CA ASN A 466 16.38 -11.85 -11.57
C ASN A 466 15.27 -12.24 -10.58
N GLU A 467 14.73 -13.46 -10.64
CA GLU A 467 13.68 -13.94 -9.75
C GLU A 467 14.15 -14.11 -8.30
N VAL A 468 15.47 -14.17 -8.07
CA VAL A 468 16.08 -14.28 -6.74
C VAL A 468 16.40 -12.91 -6.15
N PHE A 469 16.78 -11.94 -6.98
CA PHE A 469 17.26 -10.63 -6.53
C PHE A 469 16.22 -9.50 -6.72
N SER A 470 15.07 -9.77 -7.34
CA SER A 470 14.03 -8.77 -7.60
C SER A 470 12.67 -9.13 -7.01
N LEU A 471 11.94 -8.09 -6.58
CA LEU A 471 10.56 -8.14 -6.12
C LEU A 471 9.62 -7.81 -7.27
N ASN A 472 8.69 -8.71 -7.56
CA ASN A 472 7.67 -8.56 -8.61
C ASN A 472 6.23 -8.41 -8.05
N GLY A 473 6.02 -8.71 -6.77
CA GLY A 473 4.68 -8.71 -6.15
C GLY A 473 3.77 -9.85 -6.60
N GLY A 474 4.34 -10.91 -7.19
CA GLY A 474 3.67 -12.13 -7.64
C GLY A 474 2.96 -12.01 -8.99
N THR A 475 2.91 -13.11 -9.74
CA THR A 475 2.29 -13.18 -11.07
C THR A 475 0.87 -13.74 -11.01
N VAL A 476 -0.03 -13.21 -11.84
CA VAL A 476 -1.41 -13.71 -11.97
C VAL A 476 -1.53 -14.37 -13.35
N TYR A 477 -1.53 -15.70 -13.38
CA TYR A 477 -1.62 -16.47 -14.63
C TYR A 477 -3.05 -16.57 -15.18
N ALA A 478 -4.07 -16.28 -14.36
CA ALA A 478 -5.45 -16.63 -14.67
C ALA A 478 -6.26 -15.57 -15.46
N LYS A 479 -5.77 -14.33 -15.59
CA LYS A 479 -6.59 -13.21 -16.10
C LYS A 479 -6.26 -12.74 -17.53
N PHE A 480 -5.12 -13.12 -18.10
CA PHE A 480 -4.63 -12.46 -19.31
C PHE A 480 -3.98 -13.43 -20.29
N ASP A 481 -4.65 -13.68 -21.43
CA ASP A 481 -4.00 -14.23 -22.63
C ASP A 481 -2.98 -13.25 -23.23
N LYS A 482 -3.02 -11.96 -22.83
CA LYS A 482 -2.10 -10.89 -23.26
C LYS A 482 -1.84 -9.87 -22.15
N GLN A 483 -0.58 -9.46 -21.97
CA GLN A 483 -0.21 -8.37 -21.04
C GLN A 483 -1.01 -7.08 -21.36
N PRO A 484 -1.48 -6.34 -20.34
CA PRO A 484 -2.27 -5.13 -20.55
C PRO A 484 -1.44 -4.03 -21.22
N LEU A 485 -2.06 -3.30 -22.14
CA LEU A 485 -1.42 -2.26 -22.96
C LEU A 485 -1.12 -0.96 -22.20
N PHE A 486 -1.84 -0.69 -21.11
CA PHE A 486 -1.72 0.54 -20.31
C PHE A 486 -1.14 0.25 -18.92
N GLU A 487 -0.24 1.12 -18.46
CA GLU A 487 0.45 0.98 -17.17
C GLU A 487 -0.49 1.00 -15.95
N GLU A 488 -1.63 1.69 -16.08
CA GLU A 488 -2.67 1.78 -15.04
C GLU A 488 -3.39 0.44 -14.81
N ASN A 489 -3.36 -0.44 -15.82
CA ASN A 489 -4.02 -1.74 -15.80
C ASN A 489 -3.05 -2.88 -15.42
N PHE A 490 -1.81 -2.58 -15.03
CA PHE A 490 -0.91 -3.60 -14.53
C PHE A 490 -1.46 -4.18 -13.22
N GLU A 491 -1.85 -5.45 -13.26
CA GLU A 491 -2.25 -6.22 -12.08
C GLU A 491 -1.15 -7.21 -11.70
N ASN A 492 -0.90 -7.33 -10.40
CA ASN A 492 -0.09 -8.39 -9.83
C ASN A 492 -0.88 -9.10 -8.71
N LEU A 493 -0.29 -10.15 -8.13
CA LEU A 493 -0.93 -10.90 -7.05
C LEU A 493 -1.19 -10.00 -5.83
N MET A 494 -0.23 -9.14 -5.50
CA MET A 494 -0.32 -8.18 -4.40
C MET A 494 -1.58 -7.29 -4.51
N ILE A 495 -1.83 -6.67 -5.67
CA ILE A 495 -3.03 -5.82 -5.86
C ILE A 495 -4.31 -6.66 -5.72
N ASN A 496 -4.36 -7.84 -6.34
CA ASN A 496 -5.55 -8.69 -6.28
C ASN A 496 -5.87 -9.15 -4.84
N LEU A 497 -4.87 -9.28 -3.97
CA LEU A 497 -5.08 -9.62 -2.56
C LEU A 497 -5.53 -8.42 -1.72
N LEU A 498 -4.97 -7.22 -1.95
CA LEU A 498 -5.32 -6.03 -1.17
C LEU A 498 -6.63 -5.39 -1.62
N ARG A 499 -6.88 -5.39 -2.93
CA ARG A 499 -8.09 -4.84 -3.53
C ARG A 499 -8.58 -5.79 -4.63
N PRO A 500 -9.17 -6.94 -4.24
CA PRO A 500 -9.83 -7.79 -5.21
C PRO A 500 -10.96 -7.03 -5.89
N ASN A 501 -11.11 -7.20 -7.20
CA ASN A 501 -12.29 -6.72 -7.92
C ASN A 501 -13.48 -7.64 -7.61
N LEU A 502 -13.99 -7.59 -6.38
CA LEU A 502 -15.00 -8.53 -5.84
C LEU A 502 -16.20 -8.70 -6.78
N ARG A 503 -16.73 -7.58 -7.28
CA ARG A 503 -17.86 -7.60 -8.21
C ARG A 503 -17.51 -8.25 -9.54
N GLN A 504 -16.39 -7.87 -10.15
CA GLN A 504 -15.95 -8.46 -11.42
C GLN A 504 -15.68 -9.96 -11.26
N THR A 505 -15.09 -10.39 -10.13
CA THR A 505 -14.87 -11.79 -9.82
C THR A 505 -16.20 -12.55 -9.70
N LEU A 506 -17.20 -11.99 -9.02
CA LEU A 506 -18.54 -12.58 -8.96
C LEU A 506 -19.18 -12.69 -10.36
N GLU A 507 -19.20 -11.59 -11.13
CA GLU A 507 -19.75 -11.57 -12.50
C GLU A 507 -19.04 -12.57 -13.41
N MET A 508 -17.70 -12.66 -13.34
CA MET A 508 -16.91 -13.61 -14.13
C MET A 508 -17.15 -15.06 -13.70
N SER A 509 -17.34 -15.31 -12.40
CA SER A 509 -17.66 -16.65 -11.89
C SER A 509 -19.05 -17.14 -12.31
N LEU A 510 -20.03 -16.24 -12.41
CA LEU A 510 -21.38 -16.54 -12.86
C LEU A 510 -21.47 -16.67 -14.39
N ASP A 511 -20.63 -15.94 -15.14
CA ASP A 511 -20.56 -15.99 -16.60
C ASP A 511 -19.77 -17.22 -17.08
N ASN A 512 -18.63 -17.52 -16.44
CA ASN A 512 -17.70 -18.59 -16.78
C ASN A 512 -17.40 -19.50 -15.56
N CYS A 513 -18.35 -20.36 -15.21
CA CYS A 513 -18.19 -21.31 -14.10
C CYS A 513 -17.08 -22.36 -14.32
N GLU A 514 -16.68 -22.59 -15.58
CA GLU A 514 -15.60 -23.50 -15.99
C GLU A 514 -14.28 -23.21 -15.27
N LEU A 515 -13.95 -21.92 -15.10
CA LEU A 515 -12.69 -21.48 -14.48
C LEU A 515 -12.53 -21.98 -13.04
N TYR A 516 -13.65 -22.18 -12.32
CA TYR A 516 -13.64 -22.51 -10.90
C TYR A 516 -13.99 -23.97 -10.63
N LEU A 517 -14.90 -24.55 -11.41
CA LEU A 517 -15.44 -25.88 -11.12
C LEU A 517 -14.64 -27.03 -11.73
N ALA A 518 -13.73 -26.77 -12.70
CA ALA A 518 -12.77 -27.73 -13.28
C ALA A 518 -13.29 -29.18 -13.41
N ASN A 519 -14.56 -29.33 -13.76
CA ASN A 519 -15.30 -30.59 -13.75
C ASN A 519 -15.56 -31.00 -15.21
N PRO A 520 -15.32 -32.26 -15.59
CA PRO A 520 -15.70 -32.79 -16.91
C PRO A 520 -17.12 -32.40 -17.35
N LEU A 521 -18.10 -32.38 -16.43
CA LEU A 521 -19.51 -32.07 -16.74
C LEU A 521 -19.75 -30.62 -17.20
N VAL A 522 -18.83 -29.71 -16.87
CA VAL A 522 -18.94 -28.26 -17.13
C VAL A 522 -18.07 -27.84 -18.32
N ASN A 523 -17.14 -28.68 -18.78
CA ASN A 523 -16.28 -28.38 -19.92
C ASN A 523 -17.06 -28.44 -21.25
N LYS A 524 -16.85 -27.43 -22.10
CA LYS A 524 -17.49 -27.24 -23.42
C LYS A 524 -17.34 -28.41 -24.41
N GLU A 525 -16.49 -29.39 -24.11
CA GLU A 525 -16.28 -30.59 -24.92
C GLU A 525 -17.40 -31.63 -24.74
N HIS A 526 -18.23 -31.53 -23.69
CA HIS A 526 -19.38 -32.40 -23.48
C HIS A 526 -20.69 -31.73 -23.93
N LEU A 527 -21.46 -32.40 -24.80
CA LEU A 527 -22.73 -31.91 -25.36
C LEU A 527 -23.82 -31.59 -24.31
N ASN A 528 -23.71 -32.11 -23.09
CA ASN A 528 -24.77 -31.97 -22.08
C ASN A 528 -24.71 -30.66 -21.27
N ASN A 529 -23.63 -29.87 -21.35
CA ASN A 529 -23.48 -28.51 -20.79
C ASN A 529 -24.32 -28.24 -19.52
N GLU A 530 -24.09 -29.02 -18.47
CA GLU A 530 -24.81 -28.88 -17.20
C GLU A 530 -24.16 -27.76 -16.38
N HIS A 531 -24.64 -26.53 -16.55
CA HIS A 531 -24.21 -25.39 -15.74
C HIS A 531 -24.93 -25.39 -14.38
N PRO A 532 -24.28 -24.88 -13.30
CA PRO A 532 -24.98 -24.59 -12.06
C PRO A 532 -26.21 -23.70 -12.30
N LEU A 533 -27.31 -23.99 -11.60
CA LEU A 533 -28.60 -23.30 -11.80
C LEU A 533 -28.49 -21.77 -11.66
N VAL A 534 -27.68 -21.31 -10.71
CA VAL A 534 -27.37 -19.90 -10.46
C VAL A 534 -26.75 -19.24 -11.70
N CYS A 535 -25.86 -19.95 -12.41
CA CYS A 535 -25.20 -19.46 -13.62
C CYS A 535 -26.17 -19.43 -14.81
N ALA A 536 -27.03 -20.45 -14.93
CA ALA A 536 -28.09 -20.48 -15.96
C ALA A 536 -29.06 -19.30 -15.77
N MET A 537 -29.50 -19.05 -14.53
CA MET A 537 -30.33 -17.90 -14.19
C MET A 537 -29.60 -16.57 -14.44
N PHE A 538 -28.29 -16.49 -14.21
CA PHE A 538 -27.51 -15.29 -14.49
C PHE A 538 -27.45 -14.93 -15.99
N LYS A 539 -27.41 -15.93 -16.88
CA LYS A 539 -27.47 -15.71 -18.34
C LYS A 539 -28.80 -15.06 -18.74
N VAL A 540 -29.92 -15.60 -18.25
CA VAL A 540 -31.27 -15.04 -18.45
C VAL A 540 -31.38 -13.65 -17.82
N TYR A 541 -30.86 -13.49 -16.61
CA TYR A 541 -30.80 -12.21 -15.92
C TYR A 541 -30.09 -11.17 -16.79
N LYS A 542 -28.94 -11.47 -17.39
CA LYS A 542 -28.15 -10.52 -18.18
C LYS A 542 -28.95 -9.91 -19.34
N GLU A 543 -29.78 -10.71 -20.00
CA GLU A 543 -30.59 -10.30 -21.17
C GLU A 543 -31.90 -9.60 -20.80
N ALA A 544 -32.34 -9.74 -19.55
CA ALA A 544 -33.61 -9.16 -19.09
C ALA A 544 -33.58 -7.60 -19.04
N PRO A 545 -34.74 -6.92 -19.05
CA PRO A 545 -34.83 -5.48 -18.81
C PRO A 545 -34.55 -5.10 -17.33
N ALA A 546 -34.49 -3.81 -17.02
CA ALA A 546 -34.23 -3.29 -15.67
C ALA A 546 -35.30 -3.71 -14.64
N SER A 547 -36.56 -3.76 -15.07
CA SER A 547 -37.70 -4.24 -14.28
C SER A 547 -38.23 -5.49 -14.94
N ILE A 548 -38.21 -6.61 -14.22
CA ILE A 548 -38.49 -7.95 -14.73
C ILE A 548 -39.79 -8.45 -14.08
N ASN A 549 -40.73 -8.90 -14.89
CA ASN A 549 -41.91 -9.62 -14.41
C ASN A 549 -41.49 -11.02 -13.94
N LEU A 550 -41.90 -11.42 -12.73
CA LEU A 550 -41.49 -12.68 -12.12
C LEU A 550 -41.94 -13.90 -12.95
N TYR A 551 -43.13 -13.84 -13.56
CA TYR A 551 -43.63 -14.94 -14.37
C TYR A 551 -42.83 -15.12 -15.67
N ASP A 552 -42.57 -14.02 -16.38
CA ASP A 552 -41.77 -14.04 -17.62
C ASP A 552 -40.34 -14.51 -17.34
N PHE A 553 -39.80 -14.13 -16.18
CA PHE A 553 -38.48 -14.56 -15.74
C PHE A 553 -38.41 -16.05 -15.44
N TYR A 554 -39.43 -16.60 -14.78
CA TYR A 554 -39.57 -18.04 -14.55
C TYR A 554 -39.68 -18.83 -15.85
N GLN A 555 -40.45 -18.34 -16.82
CA GLN A 555 -40.59 -18.98 -18.13
C GLN A 555 -39.25 -18.99 -18.89
N ALA A 556 -38.55 -17.86 -18.91
CA ALA A 556 -37.24 -17.76 -19.55
C ALA A 556 -36.17 -18.64 -18.86
N PHE A 557 -36.19 -18.73 -17.53
CA PHE A 557 -35.34 -19.65 -16.78
C PHE A 557 -35.63 -21.12 -17.12
N THR A 558 -36.91 -21.51 -17.14
CA THR A 558 -37.31 -22.89 -17.48
C THR A 558 -36.92 -23.26 -18.91
N ALA A 559 -37.02 -22.32 -19.86
CA ALA A 559 -36.60 -22.50 -21.24
C ALA A 559 -35.08 -22.63 -21.41
N SER A 560 -34.28 -22.13 -20.45
CA SER A 560 -32.82 -22.23 -20.46
C SER A 560 -32.28 -23.59 -19.99
N LEU A 561 -33.14 -24.44 -19.39
CA LEU A 561 -32.77 -25.73 -18.83
C LEU A 561 -33.13 -26.87 -19.80
N ASN A 562 -32.26 -27.87 -19.88
CA ASN A 562 -32.53 -29.10 -20.63
C ASN A 562 -33.44 -30.01 -19.80
N LYS A 563 -34.64 -30.31 -20.29
CA LYS A 563 -35.55 -31.27 -19.65
C LYS A 563 -35.02 -32.70 -19.82
N PRO A 564 -34.85 -33.48 -18.75
CA PRO A 564 -34.53 -34.91 -18.84
C PRO A 564 -35.70 -35.70 -19.46
N ASN A 565 -35.40 -36.70 -20.28
CA ASN A 565 -36.41 -37.54 -20.94
C ASN A 565 -37.26 -38.37 -19.95
N ASP A 566 -36.74 -38.62 -18.75
CA ASP A 566 -37.33 -39.52 -17.75
C ASP A 566 -38.32 -38.83 -16.79
N VAL A 567 -38.56 -37.51 -16.95
CA VAL A 567 -39.37 -36.70 -16.03
C VAL A 567 -40.66 -36.21 -16.70
N ASP A 568 -41.79 -36.41 -16.04
CA ASP A 568 -43.10 -35.92 -16.50
C ASP A 568 -43.16 -34.38 -16.53
N GLU A 569 -44.00 -33.82 -17.38
CA GLU A 569 -44.09 -32.36 -17.56
C GLU A 569 -44.59 -31.62 -16.30
N ASP A 570 -45.54 -32.21 -15.58
CA ASP A 570 -46.07 -31.62 -14.35
C ASP A 570 -45.08 -31.68 -13.18
N GLU A 571 -44.28 -32.74 -13.13
CA GLU A 571 -43.19 -32.87 -12.16
C GLU A 571 -42.05 -31.91 -12.48
N TRP A 572 -41.69 -31.78 -13.76
CA TRP A 572 -40.68 -30.83 -14.23
C TRP A 572 -41.03 -29.39 -13.84
N LYS A 573 -42.27 -28.95 -14.05
CA LYS A 573 -42.74 -27.60 -13.68
C LYS A 573 -42.62 -27.31 -12.18
N LYS A 574 -42.91 -28.29 -11.31
CA LYS A 574 -42.78 -28.12 -9.85
C LYS A 574 -41.32 -28.00 -9.42
N ILE A 575 -40.46 -28.82 -10.02
CA ILE A 575 -39.03 -28.83 -9.73
C ILE A 575 -38.39 -27.52 -10.18
N THR A 576 -38.61 -27.10 -11.43
CA THR A 576 -38.04 -25.86 -11.97
C THR A 576 -38.54 -24.63 -11.23
N TYR A 577 -39.80 -24.61 -10.80
CA TYR A 577 -40.34 -23.53 -9.98
C TYR A 577 -39.65 -23.46 -8.60
N SER A 578 -39.44 -24.61 -7.95
CA SER A 578 -38.74 -24.66 -6.66
C SER A 578 -37.30 -24.16 -6.79
N TRP A 579 -36.59 -24.60 -7.83
CA TRP A 579 -35.25 -24.11 -8.14
C TRP A 579 -35.25 -22.62 -8.46
N PHE A 580 -36.19 -22.13 -9.26
CA PHE A 580 -36.30 -20.72 -9.59
C PHE A 580 -36.45 -19.85 -8.33
N ILE A 581 -37.36 -20.21 -7.41
CA ILE A 581 -37.55 -19.48 -6.16
C ILE A 581 -36.28 -19.50 -5.29
N GLN A 582 -35.60 -20.64 -5.20
CA GLN A 582 -34.32 -20.73 -4.49
C GLN A 582 -33.27 -19.79 -5.09
N ASN A 583 -33.08 -19.81 -6.41
CA ASN A 583 -32.08 -18.97 -7.07
C ASN A 583 -32.46 -17.47 -6.99
N CYS A 584 -33.75 -17.11 -7.06
CA CYS A 584 -34.23 -15.74 -6.77
C CYS A 584 -33.81 -15.29 -5.38
N PHE A 585 -33.97 -16.14 -4.37
CA PHE A 585 -33.58 -15.84 -3.00
C PHE A 585 -32.06 -15.67 -2.84
N GLU A 586 -31.28 -16.53 -3.49
CA GLU A 586 -29.81 -16.40 -3.53
C GLU A 586 -29.38 -15.08 -4.20
N PHE A 587 -29.99 -14.69 -5.33
CA PHE A 587 -29.72 -13.42 -6.00
C PHE A 587 -30.13 -12.19 -5.19
N MET A 588 -31.21 -12.28 -4.42
CA MET A 588 -31.59 -11.21 -3.48
C MET A 588 -30.57 -11.11 -2.33
N HIS A 589 -30.08 -12.22 -1.80
CA HIS A 589 -29.03 -12.23 -0.79
C HIS A 589 -27.69 -11.70 -1.29
N MET A 590 -27.35 -11.98 -2.55
CA MET A 590 -26.18 -11.40 -3.21
C MET A 590 -26.36 -9.91 -3.57
N GLY A 591 -27.57 -9.37 -3.48
CA GLY A 591 -27.89 -7.99 -3.85
C GLY A 591 -27.93 -7.74 -5.36
N ILE A 592 -28.09 -8.79 -6.18
CA ILE A 592 -28.24 -8.71 -7.65
C ILE A 592 -29.67 -8.31 -8.01
N LEU A 593 -30.64 -8.83 -7.26
CA LEU A 593 -32.07 -8.58 -7.44
C LEU A 593 -32.65 -7.86 -6.23
N GLN A 594 -33.58 -6.93 -6.48
CA GLN A 594 -34.35 -6.27 -5.44
C GLN A 594 -35.85 -6.41 -5.72
N MET A 595 -36.61 -6.88 -4.73
CA MET A 595 -38.06 -7.01 -4.85
C MET A 595 -38.74 -5.64 -4.68
N LYS A 596 -39.63 -5.28 -5.61
CA LYS A 596 -40.46 -4.06 -5.47
C LYS A 596 -41.59 -4.29 -4.47
N ARG A 597 -42.19 -3.19 -3.98
CA ARG A 597 -43.34 -3.24 -3.04
C ARG A 597 -44.54 -4.00 -3.63
N THR A 598 -44.66 -4.06 -4.96
CA THR A 598 -45.58 -4.93 -5.68
C THR A 598 -44.88 -6.26 -5.98
N SER A 599 -45.45 -7.37 -5.49
CA SER A 599 -44.83 -8.70 -5.52
C SER A 599 -44.66 -9.34 -6.90
N GLU A 600 -45.09 -8.66 -7.95
CA GLU A 600 -45.11 -9.18 -9.33
C GLU A 600 -43.83 -8.82 -10.11
N TYR A 601 -43.05 -7.85 -9.61
CA TYR A 601 -41.86 -7.36 -10.30
C TYR A 601 -40.62 -7.40 -9.43
N VAL A 602 -39.51 -7.73 -10.09
CA VAL A 602 -38.16 -7.68 -9.51
C VAL A 602 -37.32 -6.69 -10.31
N GLU A 603 -36.49 -5.93 -9.62
CA GLU A 603 -35.59 -4.94 -10.22
C GLU A 603 -34.15 -5.43 -10.21
N LYS A 604 -33.45 -5.12 -11.29
CA LYS A 604 -32.01 -5.31 -11.39
C LYS A 604 -31.27 -4.26 -10.58
N ALA A 605 -30.48 -4.71 -9.61
CA ALA A 605 -29.60 -3.83 -8.85
C ALA A 605 -28.21 -3.67 -9.50
N ILE A 606 -27.79 -4.64 -10.34
CA ILE A 606 -26.42 -4.71 -10.87
C ILE A 606 -26.42 -4.89 -12.40
N TRP A 607 -25.69 -4.03 -13.11
CA TRP A 607 -25.46 -4.13 -14.56
C TRP A 607 -24.06 -4.67 -14.84
N LYS A 608 -23.89 -5.60 -15.80
CA LYS A 608 -22.55 -6.10 -16.16
C LYS A 608 -21.70 -4.96 -16.72
N GLY A 609 -20.50 -4.74 -16.18
CA GLY A 609 -19.51 -3.79 -16.72
C GLY A 609 -19.64 -2.32 -16.29
N VAL A 610 -20.44 -2.01 -15.26
CA VAL A 610 -20.52 -0.66 -14.65
C VAL A 610 -19.78 -0.60 -13.33
#